data_AF-A0A3M1VLI6-F1
#
_entry.id   AF-A0A3M1VLI6-F1
#
_cell.length_a   1.000
_cell.length_b   1.000
_cell.length_c   1.000
_cell.angle_alpha   90.00
_cell.angle_beta   90.00
_cell.angle_gamma   90.00
#
_symmetry.space_group_name_H-M   'P 1'
#
loop_
_entity.id
_entity.type
_entity.pdbx_description
1 polymer ?
#
loop_
_entity_poly.entity_id
_entity_poly.type
_entity_poly.pdbx_seq_one_letter_code
_entity_poly.pdbx_strand_id
1 'polypeptide(L)'
;MNSLIRTLVIILVAQIALIAFMYSGGDKLAHFKSQEPLLPFKTEDVDTVQIEEKDKKPLVLTKKDDNWVIPADNNFPASETKVKEFLNKLAKIKKPLPVGQTKIAAKQLKVTDENFERKITFKQGDKVLGILYLGSSPVYKMVHARLAGSDLTYSIPFSVYQAAVQKDVWRNLKLLQVKAADISNLKLNGFKLIRKDKKVILSDLKDSEEMNSSKVKD
;
A
#
# COMPACT_ATOMS: atom_id res chain seq x y z
N MET A 1 65.33 -17.81 -11.19
CA MET A 1 64.01 -17.16 -11.34
C MET A 1 63.90 -16.10 -10.25
N ASN A 2 63.90 -14.81 -10.62
CA ASN A 2 64.07 -13.71 -9.67
C ASN A 2 62.97 -13.74 -8.59
N SER A 3 63.36 -13.55 -7.33
CA SER A 3 62.44 -13.54 -6.17
C SER A 3 61.26 -12.60 -6.38
N LEU A 4 61.48 -11.49 -7.08
CA LEU A 4 60.44 -10.55 -7.50
C LEU A 4 59.38 -11.18 -8.41
N ILE A 5 59.81 -11.96 -9.40
CA ILE A 5 58.92 -12.64 -10.35
C ILE A 5 58.08 -13.69 -9.61
N ARG A 6 58.69 -14.42 -8.67
CA ARG A 6 57.98 -15.42 -7.87
C ARG A 6 56.90 -14.76 -6.99
N THR A 7 57.18 -13.62 -6.37
CA THR A 7 56.21 -12.87 -5.56
C THR A 7 55.07 -12.32 -6.41
N LEU A 8 55.39 -11.73 -7.58
CA LEU A 8 54.39 -11.22 -8.52
C LEU A 8 53.46 -12.33 -9.03
N VAL A 9 53.99 -13.53 -9.31
CA VAL A 9 53.18 -14.69 -9.73
C VAL A 9 52.24 -15.16 -8.63
N ILE A 10 52.69 -15.20 -7.36
CA ILE A 10 51.82 -15.58 -6.24
C ILE A 10 50.67 -14.57 -6.08
N ILE A 11 50.97 -13.28 -6.17
CA ILE A 11 49.96 -12.21 -6.10
C ILE A 11 48.97 -12.35 -7.27
N LEU A 12 49.46 -12.61 -8.48
CA LEU A 12 48.61 -12.78 -9.66
C LEU A 12 47.65 -13.97 -9.51
N VAL A 13 48.14 -15.11 -9.00
CA VAL A 13 47.29 -16.28 -8.74
C VAL A 13 46.22 -15.97 -7.68
N ALA A 14 46.58 -15.24 -6.62
CA ALA A 14 45.62 -14.80 -5.60
C ALA A 14 44.55 -13.85 -6.19
N GLN A 15 44.94 -12.94 -7.08
CA GLN A 15 44.00 -12.06 -7.78
C GLN A 15 43.04 -12.84 -8.68
N ILE A 16 43.55 -13.81 -9.46
CA ILE A 16 42.72 -14.66 -10.31
C ILE A 16 41.75 -15.50 -9.47
N ALA A 17 42.22 -16.06 -8.34
CA ALA A 17 41.37 -16.82 -7.43
C ALA A 17 40.25 -15.94 -6.82
N LEU A 18 40.56 -14.69 -6.47
CA LEU A 18 39.56 -13.73 -5.98
C LEU A 18 38.51 -13.40 -7.04
N ILE A 19 38.93 -13.16 -8.29
CA ILE A 19 38.02 -12.91 -9.41
C ILE A 19 37.13 -14.14 -9.67
N ALA A 20 37.72 -15.34 -9.73
CA ALA A 20 36.98 -16.57 -9.92
C ALA A 20 35.97 -16.82 -8.79
N PHE A 21 36.36 -16.55 -7.54
CA PHE A 21 35.46 -16.63 -6.39
C PHE A 21 34.31 -15.62 -6.50
N MET A 22 34.58 -14.38 -6.89
CA MET A 22 33.55 -13.36 -7.10
C MET A 22 32.59 -13.73 -8.23
N TYR A 23 33.07 -14.33 -9.33
CA TYR A 23 32.24 -14.77 -10.45
C TYR A 23 31.49 -16.08 -10.18
N SER A 24 31.91 -16.88 -9.19
CA SER A 24 31.21 -18.12 -8.80
C SER A 24 29.88 -17.88 -8.07
N GLY A 25 29.67 -16.67 -7.55
CA GLY A 25 28.37 -16.20 -7.06
C GLY A 25 27.43 -15.94 -8.23
N GLY A 26 26.81 -16.99 -8.76
CA GLY A 26 26.09 -16.99 -10.04
C GLY A 26 25.22 -15.76 -10.33
N ASP A 27 25.31 -15.29 -11.57
CA ASP A 27 24.49 -14.22 -12.13
C ASP A 27 23.02 -14.63 -12.15
N LYS A 28 22.31 -14.37 -11.03
CA LYS A 28 20.83 -14.41 -10.98
C LYS A 28 20.20 -13.47 -12.02
N LEU A 29 20.98 -12.55 -12.58
CA LEU A 29 20.63 -11.64 -13.67
C LEU A 29 20.54 -12.34 -15.05
N ALA A 30 21.36 -13.37 -15.31
CA ALA A 30 21.45 -14.01 -16.62
C ALA A 30 20.26 -14.95 -16.93
N HIS A 31 19.53 -15.40 -15.91
CA HIS A 31 18.33 -16.24 -16.05
C HIS A 31 17.01 -15.47 -15.90
N PHE A 32 17.04 -14.14 -16.01
CA PHE A 32 15.86 -13.31 -15.80
C PHE A 32 14.83 -13.46 -16.93
N LYS A 33 13.74 -14.20 -16.67
CA LYS A 33 12.54 -14.20 -17.52
C LYS A 33 11.68 -12.97 -17.21
N SER A 34 11.85 -11.92 -18.03
CA SER A 34 11.14 -10.62 -17.98
C SER A 34 9.61 -10.68 -18.13
N GLN A 35 8.98 -11.85 -17.99
CA GLN A 35 7.54 -12.03 -18.17
C GLN A 35 6.79 -12.57 -16.94
N GLU A 36 7.50 -12.95 -15.87
CA GLU A 36 6.85 -13.44 -14.65
C GLU A 36 6.11 -12.32 -13.90
N PRO A 37 4.95 -12.61 -13.28
CA PRO A 37 4.28 -11.67 -12.38
C PRO A 37 5.19 -11.24 -11.22
N LEU A 38 5.06 -9.98 -10.78
CA LEU A 38 5.79 -9.48 -9.62
C LEU A 38 5.39 -10.25 -8.36
N LEU A 39 4.08 -10.41 -8.13
CA LEU A 39 3.55 -11.12 -6.96
C LEU A 39 3.49 -12.64 -7.22
N PRO A 40 3.91 -13.48 -6.27
CA PRO A 40 3.90 -14.94 -6.43
C PRO A 40 2.52 -15.56 -6.14
N PHE A 41 1.48 -14.74 -5.96
CA PHE A 41 0.12 -15.15 -5.63
C PHE A 41 -0.89 -14.35 -6.45
N LYS A 42 -2.12 -14.86 -6.51
CA LYS A 42 -3.26 -14.20 -7.15
C LYS A 42 -3.86 -13.18 -6.20
N THR A 43 -4.06 -11.95 -6.66
CA THR A 43 -4.64 -10.89 -5.81
C THR A 43 -6.11 -11.13 -5.50
N GLU A 44 -6.77 -12.00 -6.25
CA GLU A 44 -8.15 -12.45 -6.03
C GLU A 44 -8.29 -13.27 -4.74
N ASP A 45 -7.20 -13.92 -4.29
CA ASP A 45 -7.17 -14.71 -3.05
C ASP A 45 -6.98 -13.83 -1.81
N VAL A 46 -6.69 -12.53 -1.98
CA VAL A 46 -6.41 -11.59 -0.89
C VAL A 46 -7.73 -11.13 -0.27
N ASP A 47 -7.90 -11.40 1.02
CA ASP A 47 -9.00 -10.85 1.81
C ASP A 47 -8.54 -9.76 2.79
N THR A 48 -7.23 -9.63 3.04
CA THR A 48 -6.71 -8.64 3.96
C THR A 48 -5.45 -7.99 3.40
N VAL A 49 -5.43 -6.66 3.42
CA VAL A 49 -4.29 -5.83 3.05
C VAL A 49 -3.92 -4.96 4.24
N GLN A 50 -2.69 -5.10 4.72
CA GLN A 50 -2.12 -4.24 5.74
C GLN A 50 -1.03 -3.37 5.12
N ILE A 51 -1.14 -2.05 5.29
CA ILE A 51 -0.18 -1.06 4.80
C ILE A 51 0.44 -0.35 5.98
N GLU A 52 1.76 -0.42 6.06
CA GLU A 52 2.56 0.20 7.12
C GLU A 52 3.43 1.31 6.53
N GLU A 53 3.62 2.37 7.31
CA GLU A 53 4.58 3.45 7.08
C GLU A 53 5.27 3.71 8.42
N LYS A 54 6.57 3.98 8.38
CA LYS A 54 7.34 4.24 9.61
C LYS A 54 6.69 5.36 10.43
N ASP A 55 6.64 5.16 11.75
CA ASP A 55 6.11 6.13 12.73
C ASP A 55 4.62 6.48 12.57
N LYS A 56 3.86 5.72 11.78
CA LYS A 56 2.41 5.89 11.60
C LYS A 56 1.64 4.64 11.98
N LYS A 57 0.36 4.82 12.35
CA LYS A 57 -0.54 3.69 12.57
C LYS A 57 -0.73 2.92 11.26
N PRO A 58 -0.66 1.58 11.28
CA PRO A 58 -0.90 0.78 10.10
C PRO A 58 -2.36 0.90 9.67
N LEU A 59 -2.58 0.91 8.36
CA LEU A 59 -3.90 0.75 7.79
C LEU A 59 -4.15 -0.74 7.56
N VAL A 60 -5.32 -1.21 7.97
CA VAL A 60 -5.80 -2.56 7.65
C VAL A 60 -7.10 -2.43 6.88
N LEU A 61 -7.16 -3.12 5.74
CA LEU A 61 -8.36 -3.34 4.94
C LEU A 61 -8.66 -4.83 4.98
N THR A 62 -9.90 -5.21 5.29
CA THR A 62 -10.32 -6.61 5.36
C THR A 62 -11.64 -6.80 4.63
N LYS A 63 -11.79 -7.90 3.91
CA LYS A 63 -13.03 -8.30 3.25
C LYS A 63 -13.91 -9.01 4.29
N LYS A 64 -15.11 -8.48 4.49
CA LYS A 64 -16.15 -9.03 5.38
C LYS A 64 -17.47 -9.04 4.61
N ASP A 65 -18.13 -10.20 4.57
CA ASP A 65 -19.41 -10.37 3.87
C ASP A 65 -19.35 -9.81 2.42
N ASP A 66 -18.27 -10.18 1.70
CA ASP A 66 -17.92 -9.71 0.36
C ASP A 66 -17.61 -8.22 0.17
N ASN A 67 -17.57 -7.42 1.24
CA ASN A 67 -17.25 -5.99 1.19
C ASN A 67 -15.96 -5.68 1.95
N TRP A 68 -15.12 -4.81 1.39
CA TRP A 68 -13.96 -4.27 2.06
C TRP A 68 -14.34 -3.28 3.14
N VAL A 69 -13.78 -3.45 4.33
CA VAL A 69 -14.00 -2.59 5.49
C VAL A 69 -12.65 -2.14 6.08
N ILE A 70 -12.70 -1.08 6.88
CA ILE A 70 -11.59 -0.58 7.69
C ILE A 70 -11.87 -0.96 9.15
N PRO A 71 -11.28 -2.06 9.69
CA PRO A 71 -11.63 -2.54 11.03
C PRO A 71 -11.38 -1.53 12.13
N ALA A 72 -10.27 -0.77 12.03
CA ALA A 72 -9.89 0.27 12.98
C ALA A 72 -10.84 1.49 12.99
N ASP A 73 -11.83 1.52 12.11
CA ASP A 73 -12.84 2.57 11.97
C ASP A 73 -14.25 2.00 12.15
N ASN A 74 -14.43 1.09 13.12
CA ASN A 74 -15.69 0.39 13.38
C ASN A 74 -16.25 -0.35 12.15
N ASN A 75 -15.36 -0.99 11.37
CA ASN A 75 -15.69 -1.64 10.10
C ASN A 75 -16.32 -0.67 9.08
N PHE A 76 -15.92 0.60 9.07
CA PHE A 76 -16.40 1.55 8.07
C PHE A 76 -16.13 1.01 6.65
N PRO A 77 -17.10 1.08 5.73
CA PRO A 77 -16.92 0.55 4.38
C PRO A 77 -15.80 1.26 3.62
N ALA A 78 -14.87 0.47 3.08
CA ALA A 78 -13.85 0.95 2.17
C ALA A 78 -14.42 1.05 0.74
N SER A 79 -13.78 1.84 -0.11
CA SER A 79 -14.11 1.98 -1.51
C SER A 79 -13.70 0.73 -2.28
N GLU A 80 -14.68 -0.12 -2.59
CA GLU A 80 -14.53 -1.33 -3.41
C GLU A 80 -13.71 -1.08 -4.68
N THR A 81 -14.07 -0.03 -5.42
CA THR A 81 -13.39 0.35 -6.66
C THR A 81 -11.91 0.63 -6.41
N LYS A 82 -11.59 1.36 -5.34
CA LYS A 82 -10.21 1.74 -5.05
C LYS A 82 -9.35 0.57 -4.60
N VAL A 83 -9.89 -0.30 -3.74
CA VAL A 83 -9.17 -1.51 -3.31
C VAL A 83 -8.92 -2.43 -4.50
N LYS A 84 -9.93 -2.63 -5.35
CA LYS A 84 -9.82 -3.43 -6.57
C LYS A 84 -8.81 -2.85 -7.56
N GLU A 85 -8.82 -1.54 -7.79
CA GLU A 85 -7.84 -0.87 -8.66
C GLU A 85 -6.41 -1.01 -8.13
N PHE A 86 -6.22 -0.86 -6.81
CA PHE A 86 -4.94 -1.05 -6.14
C PHE A 86 -4.39 -2.47 -6.34
N LEU A 87 -5.21 -3.49 -6.04
CA LEU A 87 -4.82 -4.90 -6.20
C LEU A 87 -4.56 -5.26 -7.66
N ASN A 88 -5.48 -4.90 -8.57
CA ASN A 88 -5.33 -5.16 -10.00
C ASN A 88 -4.08 -4.51 -10.59
N LYS A 89 -3.72 -3.32 -10.13
CA LYS A 89 -2.52 -2.64 -10.60
C LYS A 89 -1.28 -3.43 -10.22
N LEU A 90 -1.18 -3.91 -8.99
CA LEU A 90 -0.04 -4.73 -8.55
C LEU A 90 0.00 -6.09 -9.25
N ALA A 91 -1.15 -6.74 -9.45
CA ALA A 91 -1.25 -8.03 -10.14
C ALA A 91 -0.74 -7.99 -11.60
N LYS A 92 -0.96 -6.86 -12.28
CA LYS A 92 -0.54 -6.67 -13.68
C LYS A 92 0.95 -6.36 -13.85
N ILE A 93 1.67 -6.05 -12.78
CA ILE A 93 3.10 -5.74 -12.87
C ILE A 93 3.85 -7.04 -13.09
N LYS A 94 4.59 -7.09 -14.20
CA LYS A 94 5.59 -8.13 -14.47
C LYS A 94 6.93 -7.69 -13.89
N LYS A 95 7.76 -8.63 -13.47
CA LYS A 95 9.11 -8.35 -12.99
C LYS A 95 9.90 -7.65 -14.13
N PRO A 96 10.36 -6.40 -13.95
CA PRO A 96 11.30 -5.76 -14.86
C PRO A 96 12.73 -6.22 -14.54
N LEU A 97 13.71 -5.81 -15.34
CA LEU A 97 15.12 -6.06 -14.99
C LEU A 97 15.40 -5.56 -13.56
N PRO A 98 16.01 -6.41 -12.70
CA PRO A 98 16.31 -6.02 -11.34
C PRO A 98 17.36 -4.90 -11.33
N VAL A 99 17.18 -3.97 -10.40
CA VAL A 99 18.07 -2.82 -10.19
C VAL A 99 19.01 -3.01 -8.99
N GLY A 100 18.87 -4.13 -8.27
CA GLY A 100 19.74 -4.49 -7.16
C GLY A 100 19.47 -5.91 -6.67
N GLN A 101 20.52 -6.58 -6.18
CA GLN A 101 20.45 -7.95 -5.66
C GLN A 101 21.21 -8.15 -4.33
N THR A 102 21.74 -7.07 -3.75
CA THR A 102 22.57 -7.13 -2.54
C THR A 102 21.84 -6.50 -1.36
N LYS A 103 22.21 -6.91 -0.14
CA LYS A 103 21.68 -6.29 1.10
C LYS A 103 21.99 -4.80 1.18
N ILE A 104 23.16 -4.38 0.68
CA ILE A 104 23.57 -2.97 0.63
C ILE A 104 22.63 -2.18 -0.29
N ALA A 105 22.36 -2.70 -1.50
CA ALA A 105 21.40 -2.08 -2.42
C ALA A 105 20.00 -1.99 -1.80
N ALA A 106 19.52 -3.06 -1.16
CA ALA A 106 18.22 -3.05 -0.50
C ALA A 106 18.11 -1.97 0.59
N LYS A 107 19.18 -1.75 1.37
CA LYS A 107 19.23 -0.69 2.39
C LYS A 107 19.22 0.72 1.78
N GLN A 108 20.02 0.95 0.73
CA GLN A 108 20.09 2.26 0.04
C GLN A 108 18.77 2.61 -0.65
N LEU A 109 18.10 1.61 -1.23
CA LEU A 109 16.81 1.78 -1.91
C LEU A 109 15.61 1.78 -0.96
N LYS A 110 15.83 1.66 0.35
CA LYS A 110 14.79 1.60 1.39
C LYS A 110 13.75 0.50 1.11
N VAL A 111 14.21 -0.72 0.84
CA VAL A 111 13.32 -1.87 0.62
C VAL A 111 13.61 -3.01 1.60
N THR A 112 14.06 -2.66 2.81
CA THR A 112 14.26 -3.63 3.90
C THR A 112 13.06 -3.67 4.82
N ASP A 113 13.02 -4.67 5.70
CA ASP A 113 12.05 -4.80 6.79
C ASP A 113 12.16 -3.68 7.83
N GLU A 114 13.35 -3.11 8.02
CA GLU A 114 13.58 -2.00 8.96
C GLU A 114 13.55 -0.61 8.29
N ASN A 115 13.81 -0.54 6.98
CA ASN A 115 13.92 0.71 6.24
C ASN A 115 13.11 0.62 4.95
N PHE A 116 11.87 1.13 5.02
CA PHE A 116 10.91 1.16 3.93
C PHE A 116 10.10 2.46 3.94
N GLU A 117 9.60 2.85 2.76
CA GLU A 117 8.60 3.91 2.65
C GLU A 117 7.19 3.34 2.86
N ARG A 118 6.90 2.16 2.28
CA ARG A 118 5.69 1.38 2.59
C ARG A 118 6.02 -0.10 2.73
N LYS A 119 5.37 -0.77 3.67
CA LYS A 119 5.35 -2.24 3.76
C LYS A 119 3.91 -2.70 3.59
N ILE A 120 3.66 -3.51 2.57
CA ILE A 120 2.33 -4.02 2.25
C ILE A 120 2.33 -5.52 2.51
N THR A 121 1.50 -5.96 3.45
CA THR A 121 1.29 -7.37 3.77
C THR A 121 -0.05 -7.83 3.21
N PHE A 122 -0.04 -8.88 2.40
CA PHE A 122 -1.22 -9.50 1.79
C PHE A 122 -1.54 -10.80 2.52
N LYS A 123 -2.80 -11.01 2.90
CA LYS A 123 -3.23 -12.21 3.61
C LYS A 123 -4.53 -12.78 3.03
N GLN A 124 -4.72 -14.06 3.33
CA GLN A 124 -5.96 -14.82 3.16
C GLN A 124 -6.24 -15.50 4.51
N GLY A 125 -7.21 -14.99 5.26
CA GLY A 125 -7.40 -15.30 6.68
C GLY A 125 -6.12 -15.03 7.48
N ASP A 126 -5.68 -16.02 8.23
CA ASP A 126 -4.45 -15.93 9.03
C ASP A 126 -3.17 -16.16 8.20
N LYS A 127 -3.29 -16.62 6.96
CA LYS A 127 -2.14 -16.94 6.10
C LYS A 127 -1.60 -15.69 5.43
N VAL A 128 -0.31 -15.41 5.62
CA VAL A 128 0.41 -14.40 4.83
C VAL A 128 0.74 -14.96 3.45
N LEU A 129 0.22 -14.31 2.40
CA LEU A 129 0.50 -14.65 1.01
C LEU A 129 1.82 -14.04 0.52
N GLY A 130 2.14 -12.83 1.00
CA GLY A 130 3.42 -12.19 0.75
C GLY A 130 3.51 -10.78 1.34
N ILE A 131 4.74 -10.28 1.39
CA ILE A 131 5.05 -8.93 1.87
C ILE A 131 5.84 -8.20 0.78
N LEU A 132 5.37 -7.02 0.40
CA LEU A 132 6.00 -6.15 -0.58
C LEU A 132 6.52 -4.88 0.13
N TYR A 133 7.82 -4.67 0.08
CA TYR A 133 8.46 -3.43 0.52
C TYR A 133 8.54 -2.46 -0.65
N LEU A 134 8.07 -1.24 -0.44
CA LEU A 134 8.24 -0.11 -1.35
C LEU A 134 9.19 0.89 -0.72
N GLY A 135 10.15 1.35 -1.51
CA GLY A 135 11.23 2.22 -1.07
C GLY A 135 11.26 3.55 -1.78
N SER A 136 12.48 4.02 -2.08
CA SER A 136 12.67 5.31 -2.75
C SER A 136 12.08 5.31 -4.17
N SER A 137 11.81 6.51 -4.67
CA SER A 137 11.26 6.76 -6.00
C SER A 137 12.41 7.16 -6.93
N PRO A 138 12.74 6.37 -7.98
CA PRO A 138 13.80 6.75 -8.92
C PRO A 138 13.34 7.88 -9.86
N VAL A 139 12.06 7.88 -10.23
CA VAL A 139 11.40 8.89 -11.08
C VAL A 139 9.91 8.98 -10.72
N TYR A 140 9.19 9.96 -11.26
CA TYR A 140 7.75 10.10 -11.09
C TYR A 140 6.99 8.83 -11.51
N LYS A 141 5.99 8.42 -10.72
CA LYS A 141 5.16 7.20 -10.90
C LYS A 141 5.93 5.86 -10.92
N MET A 142 7.20 5.86 -10.49
CA MET A 142 7.98 4.65 -10.29
C MET A 142 8.38 4.52 -8.82
N VAL A 143 8.57 3.29 -8.34
CA VAL A 143 9.06 3.04 -6.98
C VAL A 143 9.94 1.80 -6.97
N HIS A 144 10.96 1.80 -6.10
CA HIS A 144 11.71 0.59 -5.82
C HIS A 144 10.86 -0.39 -5.01
N ALA A 145 10.84 -1.64 -5.42
CA ALA A 145 10.04 -2.68 -4.79
C ALA A 145 10.83 -3.98 -4.59
N ARG A 146 10.65 -4.61 -3.44
CA ARG A 146 11.25 -5.91 -3.12
C ARG A 146 10.24 -6.77 -2.36
N LEU A 147 10.10 -8.03 -2.77
CA LEU A 147 9.35 -9.02 -2.00
C LEU A 147 10.18 -9.53 -0.82
N ALA A 148 9.53 -9.75 0.32
CA ALA A 148 10.16 -10.48 1.41
C ALA A 148 10.60 -11.88 0.94
N GLY A 149 11.79 -12.31 1.39
CA GLY A 149 12.41 -13.56 0.93
C GLY A 149 13.15 -13.47 -0.41
N SER A 150 13.03 -12.36 -1.15
CA SER A 150 13.80 -12.12 -2.39
C SER A 150 15.01 -11.21 -2.14
N ASP A 151 16.12 -11.54 -2.81
CA ASP A 151 17.28 -10.65 -2.92
C ASP A 151 17.08 -9.57 -3.99
N LEU A 152 16.24 -9.85 -5.00
CA LEU A 152 16.06 -8.99 -6.18
C LEU A 152 15.12 -7.83 -5.88
N THR A 153 15.60 -6.63 -6.19
CA THR A 153 14.87 -5.36 -6.13
C THR A 153 14.56 -4.87 -7.53
N TYR A 154 13.36 -4.33 -7.73
CA TYR A 154 12.84 -3.89 -9.01
C TYR A 154 12.45 -2.42 -8.97
N SER A 155 12.43 -1.76 -10.14
CA SER A 155 11.79 -0.46 -10.32
C SER A 155 10.45 -0.67 -11.03
N ILE A 156 9.33 -0.46 -10.33
CA ILE A 156 7.98 -0.80 -10.84
C ILE A 156 7.14 0.46 -11.09
N PRO A 157 6.17 0.44 -12.04
CA PRO A 157 5.26 1.55 -12.34
C PRO A 157 4.16 1.72 -11.29
N PHE A 158 4.62 2.00 -10.07
CA PHE A 158 3.80 2.19 -8.88
C PHE A 158 4.30 3.40 -8.09
N SER A 159 3.54 3.81 -7.07
CA SER A 159 3.87 4.97 -6.25
C SER A 159 3.44 4.71 -4.82
N VAL A 160 4.25 5.13 -3.86
CA VAL A 160 3.96 5.00 -2.42
C VAL A 160 2.62 5.66 -2.03
N TYR A 161 2.18 6.69 -2.74
CA TYR A 161 0.88 7.35 -2.49
C TYR A 161 -0.33 6.48 -2.82
N GLN A 162 -0.17 5.49 -3.71
CA GLN A 162 -1.22 4.51 -4.00
C GLN A 162 -1.37 3.49 -2.86
N ALA A 163 -0.34 3.35 -2.01
CA ALA A 163 -0.38 2.60 -0.77
C ALA A 163 -0.45 3.55 0.42
N ALA A 164 -1.50 4.38 0.48
CA ALA A 164 -1.70 5.34 1.56
C ALA A 164 -2.04 4.64 2.89
N VAL A 165 -1.49 5.11 4.00
CA VAL A 165 -1.85 4.64 5.36
C VAL A 165 -3.01 5.43 5.96
N GLN A 166 -3.41 6.54 5.32
CA GLN A 166 -4.52 7.37 5.77
C GLN A 166 -5.86 6.71 5.42
N LYS A 167 -6.65 6.34 6.43
CA LYS A 167 -7.96 5.70 6.25
C LYS A 167 -8.91 6.47 5.33
N ASP A 168 -8.89 7.81 5.38
CA ASP A 168 -9.76 8.68 4.57
C ASP A 168 -9.56 8.48 3.07
N VAL A 169 -8.36 8.08 2.66
CA VAL A 169 -8.05 7.78 1.26
C VAL A 169 -8.83 6.55 0.78
N TRP A 170 -9.18 5.63 1.69
CA TRP A 170 -9.81 4.35 1.38
C TRP A 170 -11.31 4.31 1.69
N ARG A 171 -11.85 5.25 2.47
CA ARG A 171 -13.28 5.28 2.85
C ARG A 171 -14.20 5.38 1.63
N ASN A 172 -15.33 4.68 1.68
CA ASN A 172 -16.41 4.85 0.70
C ASN A 172 -17.24 6.10 1.04
N LEU A 173 -16.80 7.26 0.53
CA LEU A 173 -17.50 8.54 0.75
C LEU A 173 -18.87 8.63 0.07
N LYS A 174 -19.19 7.73 -0.88
CA LYS A 174 -20.52 7.71 -1.53
C LYS A 174 -21.63 7.36 -0.54
N LEU A 175 -21.32 6.64 0.53
CA LEU A 175 -22.29 6.31 1.59
C LEU A 175 -22.74 7.53 2.41
N LEU A 176 -21.95 8.61 2.38
CA LEU A 176 -22.30 9.86 3.07
C LEU A 176 -23.20 10.76 2.22
N GLN A 177 -23.53 10.37 0.99
CA GLN A 177 -24.44 11.09 0.11
C GLN A 177 -25.89 10.70 0.38
N VAL A 178 -26.38 10.96 1.60
CA VAL A 178 -27.81 10.90 1.87
C VAL A 178 -28.46 12.09 1.17
N LYS A 179 -29.42 11.86 0.28
CA LYS A 179 -30.14 12.96 -0.36
C LYS A 179 -30.85 13.73 0.75
N ALA A 180 -30.76 15.06 0.72
CA ALA A 180 -31.43 15.89 1.71
C ALA A 180 -32.92 15.53 1.83
N ALA A 181 -33.58 15.19 0.72
CA ALA A 181 -34.97 14.74 0.63
C ALA A 181 -35.30 13.48 1.46
N ASP A 182 -34.32 12.59 1.67
CA ASP A 182 -34.49 11.32 2.37
C ASP A 182 -34.26 11.45 3.90
N ILE A 183 -33.74 12.60 4.36
CA ILE A 183 -33.55 12.89 5.78
C ILE A 183 -34.89 13.31 6.41
N SER A 184 -35.47 12.44 7.24
CA SER A 184 -36.74 12.70 7.94
C SER A 184 -36.57 13.44 9.27
N ASN A 185 -35.45 13.21 9.95
CA ASN A 185 -35.15 13.76 11.28
C ASN A 185 -33.64 13.93 11.46
N LEU A 186 -33.22 15.06 12.01
CA LEU A 186 -31.84 15.36 12.38
C LEU A 186 -31.82 15.84 13.84
N LYS A 187 -31.15 15.09 14.71
CA LYS A 187 -30.96 15.47 16.11
C LYS A 187 -29.53 15.94 16.32
N LEU A 188 -29.36 17.19 16.74
CA LEU A 188 -28.08 17.79 17.10
C LEU A 188 -28.08 18.14 18.60
N ASN A 189 -26.92 18.44 19.16
CA ASN A 189 -26.85 18.89 20.55
C ASN A 189 -27.53 20.26 20.67
N GLY A 190 -28.71 20.27 21.27
CA GLY A 190 -29.49 21.48 21.58
C GLY A 190 -30.75 21.67 20.74
N PHE A 191 -30.96 20.93 19.65
CA PHE A 191 -32.20 21.01 18.87
C PHE A 191 -32.40 19.80 17.94
N LYS A 192 -33.65 19.60 17.54
CA LYS A 192 -34.05 18.56 16.60
C LYS A 192 -34.85 19.17 15.46
N LEU A 193 -34.44 18.81 14.25
CA LEU A 193 -35.12 19.18 13.01
C LEU A 193 -35.91 17.97 12.51
N ILE A 194 -37.18 18.15 12.21
CA ILE A 194 -38.01 17.13 11.56
C ILE A 194 -38.55 17.68 10.25
N ARG A 195 -38.73 16.81 9.26
CA ARG A 195 -39.42 17.18 8.02
C ARG A 195 -40.90 16.82 8.14
N LYS A 196 -41.77 17.85 8.13
CA LYS A 196 -43.24 17.71 8.12
C LYS A 196 -43.78 18.47 6.91
N ASP A 197 -44.63 17.83 6.11
CA ASP A 197 -45.23 18.42 4.90
C ASP A 197 -44.21 19.06 3.94
N LYS A 198 -43.08 18.36 3.72
CA LYS A 198 -41.92 18.83 2.92
C LYS A 198 -41.16 20.05 3.48
N LYS A 199 -41.56 20.60 4.63
CA LYS A 199 -40.83 21.67 5.32
C LYS A 199 -39.99 21.12 6.46
N VAL A 200 -38.80 21.68 6.65
CA VAL A 200 -37.96 21.41 7.83
C VAL A 200 -38.45 22.29 8.96
N ILE A 201 -38.77 21.70 10.12
CA ILE A 201 -39.21 22.41 11.32
C ILE A 201 -38.38 22.00 12.55
N LEU A 202 -38.20 22.90 13.51
CA LEU A 202 -37.65 22.60 14.83
C LEU A 202 -38.75 21.97 15.69
N SER A 203 -38.52 20.75 16.20
CA SER A 203 -39.51 20.05 17.02
C SER A 203 -39.37 20.27 18.52
N ASP A 204 -38.27 20.89 18.95
CA ASP A 204 -37.86 20.95 20.36
C ASP A 204 -37.83 22.40 20.89
N LEU A 205 -38.69 23.26 20.33
CA LEU A 205 -38.82 24.66 20.75
C LEU A 205 -39.47 24.75 22.14
N LYS A 206 -38.95 25.64 23.00
CA LYS A 206 -39.63 26.04 24.23
C LYS A 206 -40.79 26.98 23.93
N ASP A 207 -41.72 27.16 24.86
CA ASP A 207 -42.92 28.01 24.68
C ASP A 207 -42.64 29.46 24.27
N SER A 208 -41.43 29.97 24.52
CA SER A 208 -40.98 31.32 24.13
C SER A 208 -40.11 31.37 22.87
N GLU A 209 -39.88 30.24 22.19
CA GLU A 209 -38.98 30.13 21.05
C GLU A 209 -39.77 29.92 19.75
N GLU A 210 -39.51 30.76 18.76
CA GLU A 210 -40.09 30.63 17.43
C GLU A 210 -39.02 30.31 16.38
N MET A 211 -39.39 29.48 15.41
CA MET A 211 -38.51 29.16 14.30
C MET A 211 -38.50 30.29 13.25
N ASN A 212 -37.32 30.86 13.00
CA ASN A 212 -37.15 31.81 11.91
C ASN A 212 -37.11 31.09 10.54
N SER A 213 -38.29 30.91 9.96
CA SER A 213 -38.48 30.22 8.67
C SER A 213 -37.75 30.88 7.49
N SER A 214 -37.46 32.19 7.55
CA SER A 214 -36.73 32.90 6.47
C SER A 214 -35.26 32.50 6.32
N LYS A 215 -34.70 31.80 7.32
CA LYS A 215 -33.30 31.33 7.32
C LYS A 215 -33.15 29.88 6.86
N VAL A 216 -34.25 29.16 6.65
CA VAL A 216 -34.23 27.81 6.09
C VAL A 216 -34.16 27.93 4.57
N LYS A 217 -32.96 27.71 4.02
CA LYS A 217 -32.76 27.62 2.57
C LYS A 217 -32.93 26.16 2.14
N ASP A 218 -33.58 25.95 1.00
CA ASP A 218 -33.76 24.65 0.35
C ASP A 218 -32.42 23.98 0.00
#